data_AF-A0A534RTE2-F1
#
_entry.id   AF-A0A534RTE2-F1
#
_cell.length_a   1.000
_cell.length_b   1.000
_cell.length_c   1.000
_cell.angle_alpha   90.00
_cell.angle_beta   90.00
_cell.angle_gamma   90.00
#
_symmetry.space_group_name_H-M   'P 1'
#
loop_
_entity.id
_entity.type
_entity.pdbx_description
1 polymer ?
#
loop_
_entity_poly.entity_id
_entity_poly.type
_entity_poly.pdbx_seq_one_letter_code
_entity_poly.pdbx_strand_id
1 'polypeptide(L)'
;MDPVSRGVAPHDPGECRRRAGDGAAARPRVRSRRNRALRASHCFDAGLAQRLARRLHRDLRAHRRRSAGRTDPVHARAAGARRGRTPGCRLCLAAVATELKPVYLIVGGDRPKIQRAIRRLRDRIGDESTELLSAFDATGDDAVAACNSPVLFGSGQRLVVVAEVDRWKAADVKAVAAYLGAPAPETVLALVGEETKKSSALAKACAKAGEILVYDVAKRRLPEWVAKQLADRGVESDAEACRLLVEIVGEAPEALAAEVDKLATWAIGGERIGVTEVEQLAAGCAEIPGYELTDAWGRRDVHGALGACQTLLERSPDPASRAVPGLVGLLVGHVGRVRSVQALVEEGLSAREIASRLKRHPFYVEKLVAQARNYSVDELRDAVVRLAALDHAVKGGSRLAVDLELERALIAITRVRDAAAA
;
A
#
# COMPACT_ATOMS: atom_id res chain seq x y z
N MET A 1 58.74 -24.27 19.53
CA MET A 1 59.51 -24.46 20.77
C MET A 1 58.88 -23.56 21.82
N ASP A 2 58.03 -24.16 22.64
CA ASP A 2 57.59 -23.66 23.95
C ASP A 2 58.79 -23.62 24.95
N PRO A 3 58.60 -23.28 26.24
CA PRO A 3 58.02 -22.05 26.81
C PRO A 3 58.84 -21.58 28.05
N VAL A 4 58.49 -20.46 28.68
CA VAL A 4 58.73 -20.30 30.14
C VAL A 4 57.46 -19.82 30.83
N SER A 5 56.98 -20.73 31.67
CA SER A 5 55.86 -20.65 32.60
C SER A 5 56.20 -19.90 33.89
N ARG A 6 55.15 -19.40 34.56
CA ARG A 6 54.83 -19.44 36.02
C ARG A 6 53.78 -18.34 36.25
N GLY A 7 52.51 -18.57 36.56
CA GLY A 7 51.86 -19.68 37.27
C GLY A 7 51.74 -19.33 38.75
N VAL A 8 50.51 -19.08 39.23
CA VAL A 8 49.85 -19.65 40.44
C VAL A 8 48.51 -18.91 40.67
N ALA A 9 47.43 -19.70 40.69
CA ALA A 9 46.05 -19.36 41.05
C ALA A 9 45.80 -19.68 42.56
N PRO A 10 44.58 -20.03 43.02
CA PRO A 10 43.35 -19.26 43.23
C PRO A 10 42.92 -19.25 44.72
N HIS A 11 41.87 -18.51 45.08
CA HIS A 11 41.07 -18.84 46.27
C HIS A 11 39.59 -18.52 46.06
N ASP A 12 38.77 -19.56 46.18
CA ASP A 12 37.31 -19.61 46.32
C ASP A 12 37.04 -20.16 47.75
N PRO A 13 35.81 -20.47 48.19
CA PRO A 13 34.59 -19.67 48.38
C PRO A 13 34.24 -19.52 49.89
N GLY A 14 33.20 -18.76 50.24
CA GLY A 14 32.70 -18.68 51.62
C GLY A 14 31.23 -18.27 51.74
N GLU A 15 30.32 -19.24 51.70
CA GLU A 15 28.96 -19.13 52.25
C GLU A 15 29.00 -19.07 53.79
N CYS A 16 28.24 -18.16 54.42
CA CYS A 16 27.54 -18.48 55.67
C CYS A 16 26.40 -17.49 56.03
N ARG A 17 25.17 -17.97 55.80
CA ARG A 17 23.92 -17.88 56.59
C ARG A 17 23.65 -16.71 57.58
N ARG A 18 22.47 -16.11 57.32
CA ARG A 18 21.31 -15.81 58.21
C ARG A 18 21.50 -14.84 59.39
N ARG A 19 20.70 -13.76 59.39
CA ARG A 19 19.65 -13.53 60.41
C ARG A 19 18.60 -12.52 59.93
N ALA A 20 17.35 -12.85 60.27
CA ALA A 20 16.16 -12.05 60.07
C ALA A 20 16.10 -10.85 61.02
N GLY A 21 15.36 -9.81 60.61
CA GLY A 21 14.97 -8.68 61.45
C GLY A 21 13.94 -7.82 60.74
N ASP A 22 12.72 -7.83 61.28
CA ASP A 22 11.55 -7.08 60.85
C ASP A 22 11.78 -5.57 60.70
N GLY A 23 11.07 -4.96 59.75
CA GLY A 23 11.03 -3.51 59.57
C GLY A 23 9.98 -3.10 58.54
N ALA A 24 8.74 -2.98 59.00
CA ALA A 24 7.63 -2.43 58.23
C ALA A 24 7.97 -1.00 57.76
N ALA A 25 7.91 -0.74 56.44
CA ALA A 25 7.92 0.61 55.90
C ALA A 25 7.00 0.73 54.67
N ALA A 26 6.02 1.61 54.84
CA ALA A 26 4.98 2.07 53.94
C ALA A 26 5.29 2.10 52.43
N ARG A 27 4.37 1.54 51.63
CA ARG A 27 4.23 1.83 50.19
C ARG A 27 3.59 3.22 50.01
N PRO A 28 4.16 4.15 49.24
CA PRO A 28 3.41 5.34 48.84
C PRO A 28 2.47 4.97 47.68
N ARG A 29 1.15 5.05 47.96
CA ARG A 29 0.10 5.09 46.95
C ARG A 29 0.21 6.40 46.16
N VAL A 30 0.75 6.35 44.94
CA VAL A 30 0.61 7.47 43.99
C VAL A 30 -0.82 7.43 43.44
N ARG A 31 -1.61 8.40 43.89
CA ARG A 31 -2.97 8.67 43.43
C ARG A 31 -2.95 9.03 41.94
N SER A 32 -3.70 8.30 41.14
CA SER A 32 -4.05 8.67 39.77
C SER A 32 -4.89 9.94 39.77
N ARG A 33 -4.26 11.09 39.46
CA ARG A 33 -5.00 12.28 39.00
C ARG A 33 -5.17 12.17 37.49
N ARG A 34 -6.39 11.75 37.15
CA ARG A 34 -6.99 11.71 35.83
C ARG A 34 -6.62 12.91 34.95
N ASN A 35 -6.16 12.56 33.76
CA ASN A 35 -6.36 13.23 32.47
C ASN A 35 -7.48 14.30 32.47
N ARG A 36 -7.07 15.57 32.39
CA ARG A 36 -7.97 16.66 32.00
C ARG A 36 -7.18 17.84 31.41
N ALA A 37 -6.45 17.64 30.31
CA ALA A 37 -5.94 18.74 29.48
C ALA A 37 -5.39 18.25 28.12
N LEU A 38 -6.18 17.54 27.32
CA LEU A 38 -5.94 17.40 25.87
C LEU A 38 -7.30 17.36 25.15
N ARG A 39 -7.86 18.55 24.93
CA ARG A 39 -8.93 18.79 23.96
C ARG A 39 -8.64 20.14 23.29
N ALA A 40 -8.83 20.15 21.97
CA ALA A 40 -8.56 21.21 20.98
C ALA A 40 -7.07 21.31 20.59
N SER A 41 -6.64 21.04 19.36
CA SER A 41 -7.28 21.41 18.09
C SER A 41 -7.04 20.37 16.98
N HIS A 42 -7.92 19.36 16.91
CA HIS A 42 -8.38 18.83 15.64
C HIS A 42 -9.89 19.02 15.65
N CYS A 43 -10.38 19.99 14.88
CA CYS A 43 -11.80 20.08 14.56
C CYS A 43 -12.12 18.89 13.65
N PHE A 44 -12.35 17.73 14.26
CA PHE A 44 -13.12 16.66 13.63
C PHE A 44 -14.49 17.29 13.36
N ASP A 45 -14.82 17.54 12.09
CA ASP A 45 -16.09 18.14 11.72
C ASP A 45 -17.21 17.24 12.26
N ALA A 46 -17.88 17.70 13.32
CA ALA A 46 -18.92 16.95 14.00
C ALA A 46 -20.07 16.59 13.05
N GLY A 47 -20.20 17.32 11.93
CA GLY A 47 -21.10 17.00 10.84
C GLY A 47 -20.75 15.69 10.12
N LEU A 48 -19.47 15.40 9.89
CA LEU A 48 -19.02 14.18 9.22
C LEU A 48 -19.24 12.94 10.10
N ALA A 49 -18.84 12.99 11.37
CA ALA A 49 -19.07 11.91 12.32
C ALA A 49 -20.58 11.63 12.52
N GLN A 50 -21.41 12.67 12.56
CA GLN A 50 -22.87 12.50 12.62
C GLN A 50 -23.46 11.98 11.30
N ARG A 51 -22.93 12.36 10.14
CA ARG A 51 -23.36 11.81 8.83
C ARG A 51 -23.02 10.33 8.70
N LEU A 52 -21.79 9.93 9.08
CA LEU A 52 -21.33 8.54 9.11
C LEU A 52 -22.17 7.70 10.08
N ALA A 53 -22.38 8.18 11.32
CA ALA A 53 -23.14 7.46 12.33
C ALA A 53 -24.63 7.32 11.98
N ARG A 54 -25.26 8.36 11.41
CA ARG A 54 -26.67 8.30 11.00
C ARG A 54 -26.90 7.38 9.79
N ARG A 55 -25.93 7.24 8.87
CA ARG A 55 -26.06 6.40 7.67
C ARG A 55 -25.81 4.92 7.95
N LEU A 56 -24.75 4.57 8.68
CA LEU A 56 -24.53 3.20 9.17
C LEU A 56 -25.77 2.65 9.89
N HIS A 57 -26.45 3.50 10.67
CA HIS A 57 -27.65 3.12 11.38
C HIS A 57 -28.89 2.95 10.47
N ARG A 58 -28.94 3.63 9.32
CA ARG A 58 -30.04 3.58 8.34
C ARG A 58 -29.94 2.33 7.47
N ASP A 59 -28.73 1.95 7.07
CA ASP A 59 -28.48 0.76 6.24
C ASP A 59 -28.69 -0.53 7.02
N LEU A 60 -28.27 -0.58 8.30
CA LEU A 60 -28.58 -1.71 9.19
C LEU A 60 -30.09 -1.87 9.44
N ARG A 61 -30.86 -0.77 9.45
CA ARG A 61 -32.34 -0.82 9.55
C ARG A 61 -33.00 -1.25 8.24
N ALA A 62 -32.45 -0.86 7.09
CA ALA A 62 -32.94 -1.29 5.79
C ALA A 62 -32.68 -2.80 5.57
N HIS A 63 -31.53 -3.30 6.03
CA HIS A 63 -31.18 -4.71 5.92
C HIS A 63 -32.02 -5.61 6.85
N ARG A 64 -32.31 -5.14 8.08
CA ARG A 64 -33.21 -5.85 9.02
C ARG A 64 -34.68 -5.85 8.60
N ARG A 65 -35.13 -4.89 7.79
CA ARG A 65 -36.52 -4.86 7.29
C ARG A 65 -36.75 -5.77 6.07
N ARG A 66 -35.70 -6.22 5.39
CA ARG A 66 -35.82 -7.16 4.24
C ARG A 66 -35.82 -8.64 4.63
N SER A 67 -35.49 -8.98 5.87
CA SER A 67 -35.37 -10.36 6.35
C SER A 67 -36.49 -10.82 7.29
N ALA A 68 -37.60 -10.08 7.39
CA ALA A 68 -38.74 -10.49 8.20
C ALA A 68 -40.05 -10.49 7.39
N GLY A 69 -40.45 -11.70 6.96
CA GLY A 69 -41.82 -12.06 6.61
C GLY A 69 -42.08 -12.26 5.12
N ARG A 70 -42.20 -13.54 4.68
CA ARG A 70 -43.50 -14.24 4.55
C ARG A 70 -43.31 -15.55 3.78
N THR A 71 -43.70 -16.65 4.41
CA THR A 71 -43.85 -17.98 3.83
C THR A 71 -45.19 -18.13 3.09
N ASP A 72 -45.17 -18.99 2.05
CA ASP A 72 -46.24 -19.75 1.38
C ASP A 72 -47.24 -19.05 0.42
N PRO A 73 -47.90 -19.78 -0.53
CA PRO A 73 -47.61 -21.10 -1.12
C PRO A 73 -47.63 -21.13 -2.68
N VAL A 74 -47.30 -22.31 -3.21
CA VAL A 74 -47.43 -22.75 -4.62
C VAL A 74 -48.89 -22.73 -5.08
N HIS A 75 -49.20 -22.05 -6.21
CA HIS A 75 -50.08 -22.54 -7.28
C HIS A 75 -50.10 -21.59 -8.51
N ALA A 76 -50.24 -22.22 -9.67
CA ALA A 76 -50.20 -21.65 -11.01
C ALA A 76 -51.38 -20.74 -11.37
N ARG A 77 -51.13 -19.74 -12.24
CA ARG A 77 -51.99 -19.40 -13.40
C ARG A 77 -51.31 -18.39 -14.32
N ALA A 78 -51.41 -18.66 -15.62
CA ALA A 78 -50.98 -17.83 -16.73
C ALA A 78 -51.87 -16.59 -16.90
N ALA A 79 -51.28 -15.46 -17.34
CA ALA A 79 -51.83 -14.55 -18.36
C ALA A 79 -50.97 -13.27 -18.50
N GLY A 80 -50.82 -12.80 -19.75
CA GLY A 80 -50.84 -11.36 -20.03
C GLY A 80 -49.51 -10.69 -20.37
N ALA A 81 -49.12 -10.78 -21.63
CA ALA A 81 -48.09 -9.95 -22.26
C ALA A 81 -48.36 -8.45 -22.11
N ARG A 82 -47.28 -7.66 -21.96
CA ARG A 82 -47.13 -6.33 -22.59
C ARG A 82 -45.64 -5.98 -22.72
N ARG A 83 -45.18 -5.96 -23.97
CA ARG A 83 -43.83 -5.56 -24.41
C ARG A 83 -43.69 -4.04 -24.26
N GLY A 84 -42.78 -3.60 -23.39
CA GLY A 84 -42.24 -2.24 -23.37
C GLY A 84 -40.79 -2.29 -23.85
N ARG A 85 -40.54 -1.69 -25.00
CA ARG A 85 -39.27 -1.71 -25.76
C ARG A 85 -38.48 -0.46 -25.38
N THR A 86 -37.35 -0.60 -24.70
CA THR A 86 -36.35 0.48 -24.51
C THR A 86 -35.11 0.21 -25.36
N PRO A 87 -34.52 1.24 -26.00
CA PRO A 87 -33.49 1.05 -27.00
C PRO A 87 -32.12 0.77 -26.37
N GLY A 88 -31.43 -0.22 -26.94
CA GLY A 88 -30.18 -0.75 -26.43
C GLY A 88 -29.01 0.25 -26.48
N CYS A 89 -28.42 0.48 -25.32
CA CYS A 89 -27.00 0.80 -25.23
C CYS A 89 -26.23 -0.46 -25.63
N ARG A 90 -25.79 -0.51 -26.90
CA ARG A 90 -24.73 -1.42 -27.35
C ARG A 90 -23.45 -1.03 -26.61
N LEU A 91 -23.26 -1.60 -25.41
CA LEU A 91 -21.93 -1.78 -24.87
C LEU A 91 -21.18 -2.65 -25.89
N CYS A 92 -20.17 -2.06 -26.52
CA CYS A 92 -19.22 -2.75 -27.38
C CYS A 92 -18.48 -3.80 -26.55
N LEU A 93 -19.10 -4.97 -26.35
CA LEU A 93 -18.38 -6.19 -26.02
C LEU A 93 -17.49 -6.49 -27.22
N ALA A 94 -16.21 -6.19 -27.09
CA ALA A 94 -15.20 -6.81 -27.93
C ALA A 94 -15.47 -8.32 -27.97
N ALA A 95 -15.51 -8.89 -29.18
CA ALA A 95 -15.82 -10.30 -29.40
C ALA A 95 -14.98 -11.17 -28.45
N VAL A 96 -15.66 -11.84 -27.51
CA VAL A 96 -15.03 -12.78 -26.59
C VAL A 96 -14.60 -13.97 -27.44
N ALA A 97 -13.29 -14.25 -27.49
CA ALA A 97 -12.76 -15.41 -28.18
C ALA A 97 -13.53 -16.67 -27.76
N THR A 98 -14.11 -17.36 -28.75
CA THR A 98 -15.05 -18.47 -28.54
C THR A 98 -14.35 -19.72 -28.01
N GLU A 99 -13.01 -19.79 -28.07
CA GLU A 99 -12.21 -20.92 -27.60
C GLU A 99 -11.18 -20.46 -26.56
N LEU A 100 -11.10 -21.20 -25.45
CA LEU A 100 -10.08 -21.01 -24.43
C LEU A 100 -8.77 -21.65 -24.90
N LYS A 101 -7.66 -20.95 -24.69
CA LYS A 101 -6.32 -21.51 -24.93
C LYS A 101 -5.90 -22.34 -23.72
N PRO A 102 -5.03 -23.34 -23.91
CA PRO A 102 -4.60 -24.20 -22.81
C PRO A 102 -3.80 -23.42 -21.76
N VAL A 103 -3.10 -22.35 -22.14
CA VAL A 103 -2.21 -21.60 -21.24
C VAL A 103 -2.36 -20.09 -21.40
N TYR A 104 -2.41 -19.38 -20.27
CA TYR A 104 -2.37 -17.93 -20.17
C TYR A 104 -1.25 -17.49 -19.24
N LEU A 105 -0.31 -16.68 -19.74
CA LEU A 105 0.68 -15.98 -18.91
C LEU A 105 0.21 -14.54 -18.72
N ILE A 106 -0.20 -14.20 -17.50
CA ILE A 106 -0.72 -12.90 -17.12
C ILE A 106 0.36 -12.14 -16.34
N VAL A 107 0.85 -11.03 -16.89
CA VAL A 107 1.96 -10.27 -16.32
C VAL A 107 1.65 -8.79 -16.22
N GLY A 108 2.14 -8.12 -15.18
CA GLY A 108 2.10 -6.65 -15.03
C GLY A 108 1.58 -6.17 -13.69
N GLY A 109 1.61 -4.85 -13.48
CA GLY A 109 1.21 -4.21 -12.22
C GLY A 109 -0.25 -3.76 -12.12
N ASP A 110 -1.10 -3.96 -13.14
CA ASP A 110 -2.52 -3.58 -13.06
C ASP A 110 -3.34 -4.69 -12.38
N ARG A 111 -3.22 -4.79 -11.05
CA ARG A 111 -3.89 -5.85 -10.26
C ARG A 111 -5.40 -5.94 -10.51
N PRO A 112 -6.17 -4.84 -10.60
CA PRO A 112 -7.60 -4.91 -10.93
C PRO A 112 -7.89 -5.57 -12.29
N LYS A 113 -7.10 -5.29 -13.33
CA LYS A 113 -7.26 -5.97 -14.63
C LYS A 113 -6.89 -7.44 -14.54
N ILE A 114 -5.81 -7.78 -13.85
CA ILE A 114 -5.38 -9.17 -13.63
C ILE A 114 -6.49 -9.96 -12.93
N GLN A 115 -7.05 -9.43 -11.84
CA GLN A 115 -8.15 -10.04 -11.11
C GLN A 115 -9.40 -10.18 -11.97
N ARG A 116 -9.70 -9.19 -12.82
CA ARG A 116 -10.82 -9.27 -13.77
C ARG A 116 -10.59 -10.35 -14.84
N ALA A 117 -9.36 -10.52 -15.31
CA ALA A 117 -9.00 -11.58 -16.26
C ALA A 117 -9.14 -12.98 -15.63
N ILE A 118 -8.62 -13.18 -14.41
CA ILE A 118 -8.75 -14.43 -13.66
C ILE A 118 -10.23 -14.73 -13.38
N ARG A 119 -11.01 -13.73 -12.96
CA ARG A 119 -12.44 -13.88 -12.72
C ARG A 119 -13.18 -14.34 -13.98
N ARG A 120 -12.87 -13.77 -15.15
CA ARG A 120 -13.47 -14.20 -16.43
C ARG A 120 -13.15 -15.64 -16.77
N LEU A 121 -11.95 -16.13 -16.43
CA LEU A 121 -11.58 -17.54 -16.61
C LEU A 121 -12.39 -18.43 -15.64
N ARG A 122 -12.48 -18.03 -14.37
CA ARG A 122 -13.28 -18.72 -13.34
C ARG A 122 -14.76 -18.79 -13.69
N ASP A 123 -15.35 -17.68 -14.13
CA ASP A 123 -16.78 -17.60 -14.49
C ASP A 123 -17.12 -18.52 -15.68
N ARG A 124 -16.14 -18.83 -16.54
CA ARG A 124 -16.33 -19.65 -17.74
C ARG A 124 -16.14 -21.15 -17.49
N ILE A 125 -15.22 -21.52 -16.61
CA ILE A 125 -14.91 -22.92 -16.29
C ILE A 125 -15.78 -23.42 -15.14
N GLY A 126 -15.94 -22.59 -14.10
CA GLY A 126 -16.62 -22.91 -12.84
C GLY A 126 -15.66 -22.83 -11.65
N ASP A 127 -16.15 -22.31 -10.54
CA ASP A 127 -15.32 -22.11 -9.34
C ASP A 127 -14.90 -23.43 -8.69
N GLU A 128 -15.79 -24.43 -8.72
CA GLU A 128 -15.58 -25.79 -8.21
C GLU A 128 -14.47 -26.55 -8.95
N SER A 129 -14.17 -26.15 -10.19
CA SER A 129 -13.13 -26.75 -11.03
C SER A 129 -11.87 -25.88 -11.10
N THR A 130 -11.76 -24.88 -10.21
CA THR A 130 -10.60 -23.99 -10.11
C THR A 130 -9.72 -24.37 -8.93
N GLU A 131 -8.44 -24.60 -9.20
CA GLU A 131 -7.40 -24.77 -8.19
C GLU A 131 -6.48 -23.54 -8.17
N LEU A 132 -6.19 -23.04 -6.97
CA LEU A 132 -5.35 -21.88 -6.74
C LEU A 132 -4.07 -22.33 -6.04
N LEU A 133 -2.94 -22.12 -6.69
CA LEU A 133 -1.61 -22.40 -6.17
C LEU A 133 -0.81 -21.10 -6.06
N SER A 134 0.12 -21.06 -5.11
CA SER A 134 1.12 -20.01 -4.99
C SER A 134 2.50 -20.59 -5.30
N ALA A 135 3.26 -19.92 -6.16
CA ALA A 135 4.65 -20.29 -6.44
C ALA A 135 5.57 -20.16 -5.22
N PHE A 136 5.09 -19.55 -4.13
CA PHE A 136 5.77 -19.55 -2.84
C PHE A 136 5.76 -20.93 -2.16
N ASP A 137 4.63 -21.65 -2.23
CA ASP A 137 4.42 -22.92 -1.55
C ASP A 137 4.50 -24.13 -2.50
N ALA A 138 4.25 -23.93 -3.79
CA ALA A 138 4.19 -24.97 -4.80
C ALA A 138 5.35 -24.85 -5.81
N THR A 139 5.99 -25.98 -6.09
CA THR A 139 7.02 -26.09 -7.13
C THR A 139 6.41 -26.15 -8.53
N GLY A 140 7.25 -26.05 -9.56
CA GLY A 140 6.80 -26.22 -10.94
C GLY A 140 6.21 -27.61 -11.20
N ASP A 141 6.75 -28.64 -10.54
CA ASP A 141 6.26 -30.01 -10.65
C ASP A 141 4.88 -30.18 -9.99
N ASP A 142 4.64 -29.51 -8.87
CA ASP A 142 3.32 -29.52 -8.21
C ASP A 142 2.25 -28.87 -9.09
N ALA A 143 2.58 -27.77 -9.77
CA ALA A 143 1.67 -27.13 -10.72
C ALA A 143 1.36 -28.04 -11.92
N VAL A 144 2.35 -28.77 -12.44
CA VAL A 144 2.15 -29.75 -13.52
C VAL A 144 1.32 -30.94 -13.04
N ALA A 145 1.54 -31.42 -11.81
CA ALA A 145 0.75 -32.49 -11.22
C ALA A 145 -0.72 -32.09 -11.06
N ALA A 146 -0.98 -30.87 -10.57
CA ALA A 146 -2.32 -30.29 -10.51
C ALA A 146 -2.99 -30.23 -11.88
N CYS A 147 -2.24 -29.86 -12.92
CA CYS A 147 -2.76 -29.78 -14.29
C CYS A 147 -3.10 -31.14 -14.91
N ASN A 148 -2.39 -32.20 -14.53
CA ASN A 148 -2.58 -33.56 -15.03
C ASN A 148 -3.58 -34.38 -14.20
N SER A 149 -4.04 -33.84 -13.06
CA SER A 149 -5.03 -34.50 -12.23
C SER A 149 -6.41 -34.48 -12.92
N PRO A 150 -7.02 -35.64 -13.20
CA PRO A 150 -8.28 -35.72 -13.93
C PRO A 150 -9.43 -35.09 -13.13
N VAL A 151 -10.35 -34.43 -13.84
CA VAL A 151 -11.54 -33.85 -13.23
C VAL A 151 -12.55 -34.98 -12.94
N LEU A 152 -12.75 -35.29 -11.66
CA LEU A 152 -13.72 -36.32 -11.23
C LEU A 152 -15.16 -35.82 -11.27
N PHE A 153 -15.39 -34.51 -11.10
CA PHE A 153 -16.70 -33.86 -11.09
C PHE A 153 -16.58 -32.46 -11.69
N GLY A 154 -17.45 -32.09 -12.65
CA GLY A 154 -17.46 -30.73 -13.24
C GLY A 154 -17.81 -30.67 -14.72
N SER A 155 -17.60 -29.50 -15.32
CA SER A 155 -17.90 -29.13 -16.72
C SER A 155 -16.97 -29.78 -17.76
N GLY A 156 -16.12 -30.73 -17.36
CA GLY A 156 -15.09 -31.34 -18.20
C GLY A 156 -13.89 -30.42 -18.46
N GLN A 157 -13.78 -29.28 -17.76
CA GLN A 157 -12.64 -28.37 -17.87
C GLN A 157 -12.12 -27.98 -16.47
N ARG A 158 -10.80 -27.88 -16.31
CA ARG A 158 -10.11 -27.47 -15.08
C ARG A 158 -9.40 -26.14 -15.28
N LEU A 159 -9.40 -25.29 -14.26
CA LEU A 159 -8.55 -24.10 -14.20
C LEU A 159 -7.50 -24.28 -13.11
N VAL A 160 -6.22 -24.22 -13.45
CA VAL A 160 -5.13 -24.14 -12.47
C VAL A 160 -4.55 -22.74 -12.54
N VAL A 161 -4.68 -21.97 -11.46
CA VAL A 161 -4.14 -20.62 -11.35
C VAL A 161 -2.92 -20.66 -10.43
N VAL A 162 -1.75 -20.29 -10.95
CA VAL A 162 -0.53 -20.17 -10.16
C VAL A 162 -0.15 -18.70 -10.02
N ALA A 163 -0.13 -18.19 -8.79
CA ALA A 163 0.29 -16.83 -8.47
C ALA A 163 1.80 -16.73 -8.16
N GLU A 164 2.37 -15.55 -8.33
CA GLU A 164 3.76 -15.21 -7.96
C GLU A 164 4.84 -15.99 -8.73
N VAL A 165 4.59 -16.32 -9.99
CA VAL A 165 5.50 -17.15 -10.80
C VAL A 165 6.90 -16.55 -11.00
N ASP A 166 7.10 -15.27 -10.67
CA ASP A 166 8.40 -14.61 -10.66
C ASP A 166 9.36 -15.18 -9.60
N ARG A 167 8.83 -15.85 -8.57
CA ARG A 167 9.62 -16.48 -7.50
C ARG A 167 10.20 -17.84 -7.87
N TRP A 168 9.69 -18.46 -8.93
CA TRP A 168 10.13 -19.79 -9.35
C TRP A 168 11.57 -19.81 -9.84
N LYS A 169 12.26 -20.91 -9.54
CA LYS A 169 13.65 -21.13 -9.97
C LYS A 169 13.68 -21.69 -11.39
N ALA A 170 14.87 -21.72 -11.98
CA ALA A 170 15.07 -22.26 -13.33
C ALA A 170 14.61 -23.73 -13.48
N ALA A 171 14.66 -24.52 -12.40
CA ALA A 171 14.17 -25.90 -12.39
C ALA A 171 12.65 -25.97 -12.54
N ASP A 172 11.91 -25.18 -11.75
CA ASP A 172 10.45 -25.09 -11.80
C ASP A 172 9.95 -24.62 -13.18
N VAL A 173 10.61 -23.58 -13.72
CA VAL A 173 10.31 -23.06 -15.06
C VAL A 173 10.51 -24.13 -16.13
N LYS A 174 11.52 -25.00 -15.99
CA LYS A 174 11.81 -26.08 -16.93
C LYS A 174 10.73 -27.17 -16.88
N ALA A 175 10.26 -27.54 -15.69
CA ALA A 175 9.17 -28.51 -15.51
C ALA A 175 7.88 -28.03 -16.20
N VAL A 176 7.49 -26.79 -15.94
CA VAL A 176 6.30 -26.18 -16.57
C VAL A 176 6.52 -26.05 -18.08
N ALA A 177 7.69 -25.61 -18.55
CA ALA A 177 7.97 -25.50 -19.98
C ALA A 177 7.92 -26.86 -20.71
N ALA A 178 8.29 -27.97 -20.05
CA ALA A 178 8.15 -29.30 -20.60
C ALA A 178 6.68 -29.70 -20.74
N TYR A 179 5.85 -29.42 -19.72
CA TYR A 179 4.40 -29.64 -19.76
C TYR A 179 3.72 -28.86 -20.91
N LEU A 180 4.14 -27.62 -21.15
CA LEU A 180 3.61 -26.79 -22.24
C LEU A 180 3.84 -27.38 -23.64
N GLY A 181 4.71 -28.38 -23.79
CA GLY A 181 4.88 -29.12 -25.05
C GLY A 181 3.69 -30.02 -25.41
N ALA A 182 2.99 -30.55 -24.41
CA ALA A 182 1.81 -31.41 -24.58
C ALA A 182 0.84 -31.18 -23.40
N PRO A 183 0.16 -30.02 -23.35
CA PRO A 183 -0.74 -29.71 -22.24
C PRO A 183 -1.98 -30.62 -22.27
N ALA A 184 -2.56 -30.85 -21.10
CA ALA A 184 -3.80 -31.60 -20.97
C ALA A 184 -4.95 -30.84 -21.66
N PRO A 185 -5.74 -31.46 -22.55
CA PRO A 185 -6.71 -30.77 -23.41
C PRO A 185 -7.88 -30.16 -22.63
N GLU A 186 -8.16 -30.70 -21.45
CA GLU A 186 -9.25 -30.26 -20.56
C GLU A 186 -8.77 -29.26 -19.49
N THR A 187 -7.47 -28.97 -19.41
CA THR A 187 -6.91 -28.08 -18.40
C THR A 187 -6.48 -26.75 -18.99
N VAL A 188 -6.88 -25.67 -18.34
CA VAL A 188 -6.40 -24.32 -18.58
C VAL A 188 -5.45 -23.91 -17.46
N LEU A 189 -4.21 -23.59 -17.81
CA LEU A 189 -3.18 -23.11 -16.88
C LEU A 189 -3.05 -21.59 -16.97
N ALA A 190 -3.33 -20.88 -15.87
CA ALA A 190 -3.15 -19.44 -15.75
C ALA A 190 -1.97 -19.14 -14.82
N LEU A 191 -0.86 -18.65 -15.39
CA LEU A 191 0.34 -18.23 -14.67
C LEU A 191 0.29 -16.72 -14.44
N VAL A 192 0.42 -16.27 -13.20
CA VAL A 192 0.29 -14.85 -12.82
C VAL A 192 1.57 -14.35 -12.19
N GLY A 193 2.15 -13.29 -12.75
CA GLY A 193 3.37 -12.63 -12.24
C GLY A 193 3.33 -11.11 -12.38
N GLU A 194 4.27 -10.43 -11.72
CA GLU A 194 4.44 -8.98 -11.78
C GLU A 194 5.32 -8.58 -12.97
N GLU A 195 6.49 -9.20 -13.14
CA GLU A 195 7.46 -8.80 -14.16
C GLU A 195 8.22 -9.99 -14.74
N THR A 196 7.68 -10.57 -15.81
CA THR A 196 8.42 -11.57 -16.58
C THR A 196 9.11 -10.92 -17.78
N LYS A 197 10.45 -11.05 -17.84
CA LYS A 197 11.24 -10.67 -19.02
C LYS A 197 10.68 -11.41 -20.25
N LYS A 198 10.37 -10.69 -21.33
CA LYS A 198 9.89 -11.26 -22.60
C LYS A 198 10.83 -12.34 -23.18
N SER A 199 12.11 -12.31 -22.78
CA SER A 199 13.13 -13.28 -23.18
C SER A 199 13.19 -14.55 -22.31
N SER A 200 12.39 -14.64 -21.24
CA SER A 200 12.41 -15.76 -20.31
C SER A 200 11.97 -17.05 -21.01
N ALA A 201 12.52 -18.18 -20.54
CA ALA A 201 12.15 -19.50 -21.07
C ALA A 201 10.64 -19.76 -20.92
N LEU A 202 10.05 -19.30 -19.80
CA LEU A 202 8.62 -19.39 -19.52
C LEU A 202 7.79 -18.61 -20.54
N ALA A 203 8.12 -17.34 -20.79
CA ALA A 203 7.39 -16.51 -21.75
C ALA A 203 7.44 -17.11 -23.17
N LYS A 204 8.59 -17.62 -23.60
CA LYS A 204 8.72 -18.28 -24.92
C LYS A 204 7.87 -19.55 -25.00
N ALA A 205 7.85 -20.37 -23.95
CA ALA A 205 7.05 -21.59 -23.91
C ALA A 205 5.55 -21.27 -23.92
N CYS A 206 5.10 -20.29 -23.11
CA CYS A 206 3.71 -19.83 -23.08
C CYS A 206 3.28 -19.18 -24.40
N ALA A 207 4.16 -18.43 -25.08
CA ALA A 207 3.84 -17.84 -26.38
C ALA A 207 3.62 -18.90 -27.48
N LYS A 208 4.28 -20.06 -27.37
CA LYS A 208 4.14 -21.17 -28.33
C LYS A 208 2.86 -21.97 -28.09
N ALA A 209 2.50 -22.21 -26.84
CA ALA A 209 1.38 -23.07 -26.47
C ALA A 209 0.07 -22.31 -26.20
N GLY A 210 0.12 -21.00 -25.96
CA GLY A 210 -1.02 -20.24 -25.44
C GLY A 210 -0.96 -18.73 -25.73
N GLU A 211 -1.27 -17.92 -24.73
CA GLU A 211 -1.35 -16.46 -24.86
C GLU A 211 -0.69 -15.72 -23.69
N ILE A 212 -0.07 -14.59 -24.00
CA ILE A 212 0.54 -13.70 -23.00
C ILE A 212 -0.31 -12.43 -22.91
N LEU A 213 -0.81 -12.16 -21.72
CA LEU A 213 -1.61 -10.98 -21.39
C LEU A 213 -0.77 -10.04 -20.52
N VAL A 214 -0.42 -8.87 -21.07
CA VAL A 214 0.34 -7.85 -20.36
C VAL A 214 -0.59 -6.75 -19.89
N TYR A 215 -0.71 -6.59 -18.57
CA TYR A 215 -1.52 -5.58 -17.90
C TYR A 215 -0.64 -4.66 -17.07
N ASP A 216 -0.02 -3.70 -17.75
CA ASP A 216 0.85 -2.71 -17.11
C ASP A 216 0.13 -1.35 -16.98
N VAL A 217 0.48 -0.61 -15.91
CA VAL A 217 0.00 0.75 -15.68
C VAL A 217 1.16 1.70 -15.93
N ALA A 218 1.11 2.43 -17.04
CA ALA A 218 2.09 3.46 -17.30
C ALA A 218 2.02 4.53 -16.19
N LYS A 219 3.12 4.75 -15.45
CA LYS A 219 3.21 5.72 -14.34
C LYS A 219 2.63 7.10 -14.67
N ARG A 220 2.92 7.60 -15.87
CA ARG A 220 2.40 8.87 -16.41
C ARG A 220 0.87 8.94 -16.58
N ARG A 221 0.16 7.82 -16.48
CA ARG A 221 -1.30 7.70 -16.63
C ARG A 221 -1.99 7.21 -15.34
N LEU A 222 -1.31 7.23 -14.19
CA LEU A 222 -1.92 6.83 -12.92
C LEU A 222 -3.18 7.64 -12.56
N PRO A 223 -3.24 8.98 -12.74
CA PRO A 223 -4.47 9.73 -12.47
C PRO A 223 -5.63 9.33 -13.38
N GLU A 224 -5.37 9.06 -14.67
CA GLU A 224 -6.38 8.57 -15.61
C GLU A 224 -6.85 7.16 -15.24
N TRP A 225 -5.92 6.32 -14.77
CA TRP A 225 -6.23 4.98 -14.29
C TRP A 225 -7.12 5.04 -13.04
N VAL A 226 -6.81 5.89 -12.07
CA VAL A 226 -7.65 6.13 -10.87
C VAL A 226 -9.05 6.57 -11.26
N ALA A 227 -9.16 7.57 -12.14
CA ALA A 227 -10.45 8.07 -12.62
C ALA A 227 -11.27 6.95 -13.26
N LYS A 228 -10.63 6.09 -14.06
CA LYS A 228 -11.27 4.91 -14.65
C LYS A 228 -11.71 3.90 -13.59
N GLN A 229 -10.90 3.64 -12.56
CA GLN A 229 -11.26 2.69 -11.51
C GLN A 229 -12.49 3.16 -10.70
N LEU A 230 -12.61 4.47 -10.44
CA LEU A 230 -13.78 5.07 -9.80
C LEU A 230 -15.02 5.00 -10.73
N ALA A 231 -14.85 5.31 -12.01
CA ALA A 231 -15.92 5.23 -13.00
C ALA A 231 -16.44 3.79 -13.19
N ASP A 232 -15.54 2.79 -13.22
CA ASP A 232 -15.90 1.37 -13.29
C ASP A 232 -16.76 0.92 -12.08
N ARG A 233 -16.71 1.67 -10.98
CA ARG A 233 -17.52 1.47 -9.75
C ARG A 233 -18.76 2.36 -9.70
N GLY A 234 -19.03 3.13 -10.76
CA GLY A 234 -20.17 4.04 -10.85
C GLY A 234 -20.00 5.35 -10.08
N VAL A 235 -18.75 5.73 -9.77
CA VAL A 235 -18.44 6.92 -8.97
C VAL A 235 -17.86 8.02 -9.85
N GLU A 236 -18.46 9.21 -9.79
CA GLU A 236 -17.92 10.41 -10.44
C GLU A 236 -16.77 11.00 -9.61
N SER A 237 -15.74 11.50 -10.28
CA SER A 237 -14.56 12.06 -9.63
C SER A 237 -13.97 13.25 -10.37
N ASP A 238 -13.32 14.13 -9.63
CA ASP A 238 -12.57 15.25 -10.20
C ASP A 238 -11.19 14.82 -10.69
N ALA A 239 -10.74 15.39 -11.80
CA ALA A 239 -9.38 15.16 -12.29
C ALA A 239 -8.32 15.62 -11.27
N GLU A 240 -8.61 16.68 -10.51
CA GLU A 240 -7.76 17.16 -9.42
C GLU A 240 -7.74 16.20 -8.23
N ALA A 241 -8.89 15.62 -7.87
CA ALA A 241 -8.98 14.60 -6.83
C ALA A 241 -8.18 13.35 -7.19
N CYS A 242 -8.26 12.89 -8.45
CA CYS A 242 -7.49 11.73 -8.92
C CYS A 242 -5.98 11.98 -8.90
N ARG A 243 -5.54 13.20 -9.27
CA ARG A 243 -4.12 13.59 -9.15
C ARG A 243 -3.68 13.61 -7.69
N LEU A 244 -4.47 14.23 -6.82
CA LEU A 244 -4.17 14.30 -5.39
C LEU A 244 -4.12 12.91 -4.75
N LEU A 245 -5.00 11.99 -5.17
CA LEU A 245 -4.98 10.62 -4.66
C LEU A 245 -3.66 9.90 -5.00
N VAL A 246 -3.17 10.06 -6.23
CA VAL A 246 -1.85 9.52 -6.63
C VAL A 246 -0.72 10.18 -5.85
N GLU A 247 -0.82 11.47 -5.57
CA GLU A 247 0.18 12.17 -4.75
C GLU A 247 0.19 11.67 -3.30
N ILE A 248 -0.97 11.43 -2.69
CA ILE A 248 -1.14 11.00 -1.28
C ILE A 248 -0.77 9.53 -1.09
N VAL A 249 -1.20 8.66 -2.00
CA VAL A 249 -1.08 7.20 -1.87
C VAL A 249 0.21 6.69 -2.53
N GLY A 250 0.78 7.45 -3.47
CA GLY A 250 1.97 7.08 -4.21
C GLY A 250 1.67 6.38 -5.54
N GLU A 251 2.72 5.86 -6.17
CA GLU A 251 2.63 5.28 -7.53
C GLU A 251 2.30 3.77 -7.55
N ALA A 252 2.11 3.14 -6.38
CA ALA A 252 1.81 1.71 -6.28
C ALA A 252 0.34 1.45 -6.67
N PRO A 253 0.06 0.75 -7.79
CA PRO A 253 -1.30 0.50 -8.25
C PRO A 253 -2.17 -0.26 -7.24
N GLU A 254 -1.58 -1.14 -6.43
CA GLU A 254 -2.27 -1.92 -5.39
C GLU A 254 -2.80 -1.01 -4.28
N ALA A 255 -1.96 -0.11 -3.79
CA ALA A 255 -2.33 0.87 -2.78
C ALA A 255 -3.41 1.82 -3.31
N LEU A 256 -3.26 2.27 -4.56
CA LEU A 256 -4.26 3.11 -5.23
C LEU A 256 -5.58 2.38 -5.42
N ALA A 257 -5.57 1.10 -5.77
CA ALA A 257 -6.78 0.30 -5.91
C ALA A 257 -7.56 0.20 -4.58
N ALA A 258 -6.87 -0.07 -3.48
CA ALA A 258 -7.47 -0.16 -2.15
C ALA A 258 -8.10 1.18 -1.73
N GLU A 259 -7.41 2.28 -2.00
CA GLU A 259 -7.90 3.62 -1.70
C GLU A 259 -9.08 4.02 -2.58
N VAL A 260 -9.07 3.64 -3.86
CA VAL A 260 -10.24 3.78 -4.74
C VAL A 260 -11.42 2.96 -4.24
N ASP A 261 -11.22 1.73 -3.78
CA ASP A 261 -12.30 0.90 -3.21
C ASP A 261 -12.92 1.56 -1.98
N LYS A 262 -12.11 2.17 -1.11
CA LYS A 262 -12.57 2.89 0.08
C LYS A 262 -13.38 4.14 -0.29
N LEU A 263 -12.85 4.97 -1.20
CA LEU A 263 -13.55 6.16 -1.68
C LEU A 263 -14.86 5.79 -2.38
N ALA A 264 -14.85 4.73 -3.19
CA ALA A 264 -16.05 4.25 -3.86
C ALA A 264 -17.10 3.73 -2.86
N THR A 265 -16.66 3.03 -1.81
CA THR A 265 -17.55 2.55 -0.74
C THR A 265 -18.22 3.71 -0.01
N TRP A 266 -17.49 4.79 0.23
CA TRP A 266 -18.07 6.01 0.80
C TRP A 266 -19.08 6.66 -0.15
N ALA A 267 -18.76 6.71 -1.45
CA ALA A 267 -19.57 7.33 -2.49
C ALA A 267 -20.80 6.54 -2.95
N ILE A 268 -21.11 5.37 -2.36
CA ILE A 268 -22.28 4.53 -2.71
C ILE A 268 -23.60 5.33 -2.69
N GLY A 269 -23.67 6.44 -1.94
CA GLY A 269 -24.80 7.37 -1.93
C GLY A 269 -24.96 8.28 -3.16
N GLY A 270 -24.12 8.14 -4.19
CA GLY A 270 -24.10 9.02 -5.37
C GLY A 270 -23.29 10.30 -5.17
N GLU A 271 -22.37 10.31 -4.20
CA GLU A 271 -21.51 11.46 -3.91
C GLU A 271 -20.32 11.48 -4.88
N ARG A 272 -19.98 12.67 -5.37
CA ARG A 272 -18.81 12.87 -6.23
C ARG A 272 -17.54 12.95 -5.38
N ILE A 273 -16.47 12.32 -5.84
CA ILE A 273 -15.16 12.38 -5.19
C ILE A 273 -14.41 13.62 -5.68
N GLY A 274 -14.41 14.66 -4.85
CA GLY A 274 -13.63 15.88 -5.04
C GLY A 274 -12.32 15.87 -4.24
N VAL A 275 -11.60 17.00 -4.30
CA VAL A 275 -10.34 17.21 -3.57
C VAL A 275 -10.55 17.05 -2.06
N THR A 276 -11.62 17.63 -1.53
CA THR A 276 -11.93 17.60 -0.09
C THR A 276 -12.19 16.18 0.41
N GLU A 277 -12.91 15.35 -0.35
CA GLU A 277 -13.16 13.95 0.01
C GLU A 277 -11.86 13.14 0.03
N VAL A 278 -10.99 13.36 -0.96
CA VAL A 278 -9.67 12.72 -1.00
C VAL A 278 -8.84 13.16 0.21
N GLU A 279 -8.81 14.45 0.56
CA GLU A 279 -8.08 14.93 1.75
C GLU A 279 -8.59 14.33 3.06
N GLN A 280 -9.91 14.12 3.17
CA GLN A 280 -10.53 13.65 4.42
C GLN A 280 -10.51 12.13 4.55
N LEU A 281 -10.57 11.40 3.43
CA LEU A 281 -10.79 9.96 3.41
C LEU A 281 -9.58 9.16 2.95
N ALA A 282 -8.74 9.73 2.07
CA ALA A 282 -7.51 9.06 1.67
C ALA A 282 -6.51 9.12 2.83
N ALA A 283 -6.33 7.99 3.49
CA ALA A 283 -5.14 7.77 4.30
C ALA A 283 -4.06 7.36 3.30
N GLY A 284 -2.90 8.01 3.33
CA GLY A 284 -1.79 7.61 2.47
C GLY A 284 -1.48 6.13 2.69
N CYS A 285 -1.81 5.29 1.71
CA CYS A 285 -1.50 3.86 1.69
C CYS A 285 -0.17 3.56 0.99
N ALA A 286 0.74 4.53 0.89
CA ALA A 286 2.15 4.18 0.95
C ALA A 286 2.44 3.90 2.42
N GLU A 287 2.87 2.67 2.74
CA GLU A 287 3.37 2.22 4.05
C GLU A 287 3.62 3.39 5.02
N ILE A 288 2.56 3.77 5.74
CA ILE A 288 2.45 4.93 6.65
C ILE A 288 2.77 6.28 5.95
N PRO A 289 1.84 7.25 5.94
CA PRO A 289 2.10 8.52 5.32
C PRO A 289 3.22 9.26 6.04
N GLY A 290 4.36 9.40 5.36
CA GLY A 290 5.46 10.28 5.77
C GLY A 290 5.06 11.75 5.95
N TYR A 291 3.81 12.11 5.65
CA TYR A 291 3.24 13.44 5.88
C TYR A 291 3.35 13.87 7.33
N GLU A 292 2.99 13.02 8.30
CA GLU A 292 3.10 13.40 9.72
C GLU A 292 4.53 13.77 10.11
N LEU A 293 5.51 12.99 9.62
CA LEU A 293 6.93 13.27 9.79
C LEU A 293 7.35 14.57 9.12
N THR A 294 7.04 14.74 7.83
CA THR A 294 7.40 15.95 7.07
C THR A 294 6.69 17.21 7.57
N ASP A 295 5.50 17.06 8.15
CA ASP A 295 4.70 18.13 8.71
C ASP A 295 5.22 18.57 10.08
N ALA A 296 5.55 17.61 10.93
CA ALA A 296 6.18 17.88 12.22
C ALA A 296 7.55 18.54 12.00
N TRP A 297 8.36 18.01 11.08
CA TRP A 297 9.60 18.66 10.63
C TRP A 297 9.32 20.09 10.13
N GLY A 298 8.35 20.25 9.24
CA GLY A 298 7.99 21.55 8.68
C GLY A 298 7.52 22.59 9.71
N ARG A 299 6.92 22.15 10.83
CA ARG A 299 6.51 22.99 11.97
C ARG A 299 7.58 23.15 13.04
N ARG A 300 8.78 22.58 12.85
CA ARG A 300 9.87 22.50 13.85
C ARG A 300 9.48 21.77 15.14
N ASP A 301 8.51 20.86 15.05
CA ASP A 301 8.09 20.01 16.16
C ASP A 301 8.99 18.77 16.23
N VAL A 302 10.09 18.88 16.97
CA VAL A 302 11.07 17.79 17.15
C VAL A 302 10.41 16.56 17.78
N HIS A 303 9.53 16.76 18.76
CA HIS A 303 8.86 15.66 19.45
C HIS A 303 7.89 14.94 18.50
N GLY A 304 7.07 15.69 17.78
CA GLY A 304 6.18 15.13 16.76
C GLY A 304 6.93 14.42 15.63
N ALA A 305 8.08 14.97 15.20
CA ALA A 305 8.88 14.37 14.14
C ALA A 305 9.48 13.03 14.58
N LEU A 306 10.04 12.96 15.79
CA LEU A 306 10.55 11.71 16.35
C LEU A 306 9.43 10.68 16.57
N GLY A 307 8.29 11.09 17.12
CA GLY A 307 7.15 10.19 17.31
C GLY A 307 6.59 9.64 16.00
N ALA A 308 6.49 10.48 14.97
CA ALA A 308 6.10 10.06 13.62
C ALA A 308 7.13 9.11 13.01
N CYS A 309 8.42 9.41 13.15
CA CYS A 309 9.52 8.54 12.70
C CYS A 309 9.50 7.17 13.38
N GLN A 310 9.31 7.13 14.69
CA GLN A 310 9.19 5.87 15.45
C GLN A 310 7.97 5.07 14.99
N THR A 311 6.82 5.72 14.84
CA THR A 311 5.59 5.07 14.33
C THR A 311 5.80 4.50 12.92
N LEU A 312 6.54 5.23 12.07
CA LEU A 312 6.92 4.81 10.72
C LEU A 312 7.76 3.52 10.74
N LEU A 313 8.75 3.45 11.63
CA LEU A 313 9.60 2.27 11.76
C LEU A 313 8.88 1.09 12.41
N GLU A 314 8.02 1.33 13.41
CA GLU A 314 7.31 0.28 14.14
C GLU A 314 6.26 -0.45 13.30
N ARG A 315 5.59 0.24 12.37
CA ARG A 315 4.58 -0.40 11.51
C ARG A 315 5.15 -0.90 10.18
N SER A 316 6.43 -0.66 9.91
CA SER A 316 7.11 -1.24 8.75
C SER A 316 7.22 -2.77 8.91
N PRO A 317 6.84 -3.57 7.90
CA PRO A 317 7.07 -5.02 7.93
C PRO A 317 8.54 -5.38 7.74
N ASP A 318 9.32 -4.45 7.16
CA ASP A 318 10.75 -4.59 6.93
C ASP A 318 11.57 -4.16 8.16
N PRO A 319 12.75 -4.78 8.39
CA PRO A 319 13.66 -4.34 9.43
C PRO A 319 14.16 -2.92 9.17
N ALA A 320 14.58 -2.21 10.23
CA ALA A 320 15.07 -0.83 10.15
C ALA A 320 16.16 -0.62 9.08
N SER A 321 17.03 -1.61 8.84
CA SER A 321 18.06 -1.58 7.80
C SER A 321 17.50 -1.44 6.37
N ARG A 322 16.27 -1.88 6.12
CA ARG A 322 15.57 -1.74 4.83
C ARG A 322 14.59 -0.57 4.82
N ALA A 323 13.93 -0.28 5.95
CA ALA A 323 12.96 0.81 6.06
C ALA A 323 13.61 2.21 6.08
N VAL A 324 14.71 2.38 6.84
CA VAL A 324 15.39 3.67 7.02
C VAL A 324 15.82 4.32 5.70
N PRO A 325 16.46 3.62 4.74
CA PRO A 325 16.79 4.20 3.43
C PRO A 325 15.60 4.88 2.73
N GLY A 326 14.40 4.29 2.82
CA GLY A 326 13.17 4.87 2.27
C GLY A 326 12.79 6.19 2.95
N LEU A 327 12.88 6.25 4.29
CA LEU A 327 12.64 7.46 5.08
C LEU A 327 13.66 8.56 4.79
N VAL A 328 14.93 8.21 4.56
CA VAL A 328 15.96 9.17 4.14
C VAL A 328 15.59 9.76 2.78
N GLY A 329 15.22 8.93 1.81
CA GLY A 329 14.78 9.38 0.48
C GLY A 329 13.56 10.30 0.54
N LEU A 330 12.58 9.98 1.39
CA LEU A 330 11.41 10.81 1.68
C LEU A 330 11.82 12.20 2.19
N LEU A 331 12.66 12.26 3.23
CA LEU A 331 13.12 13.51 3.83
C LEU A 331 13.91 14.35 2.84
N VAL A 332 14.85 13.75 2.10
CA VAL A 332 15.64 14.44 1.06
C VAL A 332 14.72 15.05 0.00
N GLY A 333 13.77 14.28 -0.51
CA GLY A 333 12.80 14.77 -1.49
C GLY A 333 11.95 15.91 -0.93
N HIS A 334 11.55 15.83 0.33
CA HIS A 334 10.71 16.85 0.97
C HIS A 334 11.46 18.15 1.25
N VAL A 335 12.66 18.08 1.85
CA VAL A 335 13.53 19.24 2.07
C VAL A 335 13.88 19.92 0.75
N GLY A 336 14.17 19.14 -0.30
CA GLY A 336 14.42 19.66 -1.64
C GLY A 336 13.21 20.42 -2.22
N ARG A 337 11.99 19.92 -1.99
CA ARG A 337 10.75 20.61 -2.39
C ARG A 337 10.56 21.92 -1.62
N VAL A 338 10.74 21.91 -0.30
CA VAL A 338 10.62 23.13 0.53
C VAL A 338 11.64 24.18 0.10
N ARG A 339 12.89 23.79 -0.15
CA ARG A 339 13.92 24.70 -0.67
C ARG A 339 13.59 25.26 -2.06
N SER A 340 13.03 24.44 -2.95
CA SER A 340 12.60 24.90 -4.28
C SER A 340 11.46 25.92 -4.17
N VAL A 341 10.51 25.69 -3.26
CA VAL A 341 9.43 26.64 -2.97
C VAL A 341 9.98 27.93 -2.35
N GLN A 342 10.94 27.85 -1.43
CA GLN A 342 11.58 29.01 -0.82
C GLN A 342 12.20 29.94 -1.89
N ALA A 343 12.96 29.38 -2.83
CA ALA A 343 13.55 30.17 -3.93
C ALA A 343 12.48 30.89 -4.77
N LEU A 344 11.36 30.23 -5.07
CA LEU A 344 10.26 30.84 -5.83
C LEU A 344 9.51 31.91 -5.03
N VAL A 345 9.43 31.76 -3.70
CA VAL A 345 8.88 32.80 -2.80
C VAL A 345 9.81 34.02 -2.77
N GLU A 346 11.13 33.82 -2.77
CA GLU A 346 12.13 34.91 -2.84
C GLU A 346 12.09 35.64 -4.19
N GLU A 347 11.77 34.94 -5.29
CA GLU A 347 11.47 35.54 -6.59
C GLU A 347 10.16 36.35 -6.61
N GLY A 348 9.38 36.35 -5.52
CA GLY A 348 8.15 37.12 -5.37
C GLY A 348 6.88 36.44 -5.91
N LEU A 349 6.93 35.15 -6.25
CA LEU A 349 5.77 34.44 -6.78
C LEU A 349 4.76 34.13 -5.65
N SER A 350 3.48 34.24 -5.98
CA SER A 350 2.38 33.79 -5.11
C SER A 350 2.29 32.26 -5.05
N ALA A 351 1.67 31.71 -3.99
CA ALA A 351 1.47 30.26 -3.84
C ALA A 351 0.75 29.63 -5.05
N ARG A 352 -0.16 30.36 -5.70
CA ARG A 352 -0.89 29.92 -6.90
C ARG A 352 0.01 29.83 -8.14
N GLU A 353 0.91 30.80 -8.32
CA GLU A 353 1.89 30.79 -9.41
C GLU A 353 2.92 29.68 -9.20
N ILE A 354 3.37 29.50 -7.95
CA ILE A 354 4.25 28.39 -7.56
C ILE A 354 3.58 27.04 -7.84
N ALA A 355 2.31 26.86 -7.47
CA ALA A 355 1.53 25.66 -7.76
C ALA A 355 1.46 25.36 -9.26
N SER A 356 1.21 26.38 -10.08
CA SER A 356 1.16 26.27 -11.54
C SER A 356 2.52 25.90 -12.12
N ARG A 357 3.60 26.53 -11.64
CA ARG A 357 4.98 26.29 -12.10
C ARG A 357 5.49 24.91 -11.72
N LEU A 358 5.20 24.47 -10.49
CA LEU A 358 5.58 23.14 -10.00
C LEU A 358 4.63 22.04 -10.50
N LYS A 359 3.52 22.41 -11.16
CA LYS A 359 2.44 21.50 -11.58
C LYS A 359 1.93 20.65 -10.41
N ARG A 360 1.76 21.29 -9.25
CA ARG A 360 1.32 20.68 -7.98
C ARG A 360 0.05 21.33 -7.49
N HIS A 361 -0.71 20.60 -6.67
CA HIS A 361 -1.95 21.11 -6.11
C HIS A 361 -1.72 22.37 -5.23
N PRO A 362 -2.56 23.43 -5.33
CA PRO A 362 -2.38 24.67 -4.58
C PRO A 362 -2.25 24.48 -3.07
N PHE A 363 -3.10 23.64 -2.46
CA PHE A 363 -3.08 23.36 -1.02
C PHE A 363 -1.73 22.78 -0.55
N TYR A 364 -1.14 21.86 -1.32
CA TYR A 364 0.15 21.29 -0.97
C TYR A 364 1.25 22.34 -1.07
N VAL A 365 1.19 23.21 -2.08
CA VAL A 365 2.14 24.32 -2.21
C VAL A 365 1.97 25.35 -1.10
N GLU A 366 0.76 25.71 -0.70
CA GLU A 366 0.51 26.59 0.46
C GLU A 366 1.17 26.03 1.72
N LYS A 367 1.07 24.72 1.93
CA LYS A 367 1.74 24.02 3.02
C LYS A 367 3.26 24.11 2.92
N LEU A 368 3.84 23.87 1.75
CA LEU A 368 5.27 24.01 1.53
C LEU A 368 5.76 25.46 1.70
N VAL A 369 4.96 26.45 1.30
CA VAL A 369 5.25 27.88 1.52
C VAL A 369 5.26 28.18 3.01
N ALA A 370 4.30 27.67 3.78
CA ALA A 370 4.28 27.84 5.23
C ALA A 370 5.51 27.19 5.89
N GLN A 371 5.92 26.01 5.45
CA GLN A 371 7.14 25.34 5.95
C GLN A 371 8.41 26.09 5.54
N ALA A 372 8.49 26.57 4.29
CA ALA A 372 9.63 27.33 3.78
C ALA A 372 9.88 28.62 4.58
N ARG A 373 8.82 29.24 5.11
CA ARG A 373 8.92 30.43 5.98
C ARG A 373 9.47 30.13 7.37
N ASN A 374 9.39 28.88 7.82
CA ASN A 374 9.91 28.49 9.13
C ASN A 374 11.42 28.32 9.11
N TYR A 375 12.06 28.16 7.96
CA TYR A 375 13.50 27.89 7.82
C TYR A 375 14.21 28.98 7.03
N SER A 376 15.45 29.29 7.39
CA SER A 376 16.33 30.13 6.57
C SER A 376 16.92 29.35 5.39
N VAL A 377 17.44 30.07 4.39
CA VAL A 377 18.13 29.46 3.23
C VAL A 377 19.32 28.62 3.69
N ASP A 378 20.08 29.10 4.68
CA ASP A 378 21.26 28.41 5.20
C ASP A 378 20.88 27.16 6.01
N GLU A 379 19.79 27.20 6.78
CA GLU A 379 19.29 26.00 7.46
C GLU A 379 18.82 24.94 6.47
N LEU A 380 18.13 25.31 5.39
CA LEU A 380 17.71 24.34 4.36
C LEU A 380 18.90 23.79 3.57
N ARG A 381 19.93 24.61 3.31
CA ARG A 381 21.20 24.13 2.73
C ARG A 381 21.91 23.14 3.65
N ASP A 382 22.04 23.48 4.92
CA ASP A 382 22.65 22.61 5.94
C ASP A 382 21.85 21.31 6.12
N ALA A 383 20.52 21.38 6.09
CA ALA A 383 19.66 20.20 6.15
C ALA A 383 19.94 19.23 5.00
N VAL A 384 20.14 19.73 3.78
CA VAL A 384 20.51 18.89 2.63
C VAL A 384 21.88 18.22 2.86
N VAL A 385 22.86 18.95 3.38
CA VAL A 385 24.19 18.40 3.70
C VAL A 385 24.10 17.31 4.78
N ARG A 386 23.31 17.54 5.83
CA ARG A 386 23.10 16.56 6.91
C ARG A 386 22.37 15.31 6.43
N LEU A 387 21.38 15.47 5.55
CA LEU A 387 20.69 14.33 4.94
C LEU A 387 21.60 13.54 4.00
N ALA A 388 22.53 14.20 3.30
CA ALA A 388 23.55 13.50 2.52
C ALA A 388 24.53 12.71 3.42
N ALA A 389 24.92 13.28 4.56
CA ALA A 389 25.73 12.57 5.56
C ALA A 389 24.98 11.36 6.15
N LEU A 390 23.68 11.51 6.41
CA LEU A 390 22.80 10.42 6.85
C LEU A 390 22.72 9.30 5.80
N ASP A 391 22.49 9.62 4.52
CA ASP A 391 22.45 8.63 3.44
C ASP A 391 23.77 7.84 3.37
N HIS A 392 24.91 8.52 3.51
CA HIS A 392 26.21 7.87 3.59
C HIS A 392 26.34 6.96 4.82
N ALA A 393 25.92 7.43 6.00
CA ALA A 393 25.95 6.66 7.24
C ALA A 393 25.11 5.37 7.14
N VAL A 394 23.89 5.47 6.61
CA VAL A 394 22.97 4.34 6.42
C VAL A 394 23.51 3.32 5.41
N LYS A 395 24.32 3.74 4.44
CA LYS A 395 24.97 2.87 3.45
C LYS A 395 26.29 2.23 3.92
N GLY A 396 26.59 2.31 5.23
CA GLY A 396 27.78 1.71 5.83
C GLY A 396 28.89 2.71 6.19
N GLY A 397 28.63 4.00 6.08
CA GLY A 397 29.54 5.07 6.54
C GLY A 397 29.57 5.25 8.06
N SER A 398 28.72 4.55 8.82
CA SER A 398 28.68 4.61 10.28
C SER A 398 28.67 3.23 10.93
N ARG A 399 29.13 3.19 12.18
CA ARG A 399 29.05 2.01 13.07
C ARG A 399 27.83 2.06 14.00
N LEU A 400 27.10 3.18 14.02
CA LEU A 400 25.87 3.31 14.80
C LEU A 400 24.71 2.59 14.12
N ALA A 401 23.69 2.25 14.91
CA ALA A 401 22.46 1.70 14.38
C ALA A 401 21.77 2.73 13.45
N VAL A 402 21.17 2.24 12.36
CA VAL A 402 20.66 3.09 11.27
C VAL A 402 19.47 3.97 11.69
N ASP A 403 18.65 3.47 12.61
CA ASP A 403 17.56 4.17 13.27
C ASP A 403 18.08 5.31 14.15
N LEU A 404 19.14 5.07 14.91
CA LEU A 404 19.77 6.11 15.72
C LEU A 404 20.40 7.22 14.87
N GLU A 405 21.03 6.89 13.74
CA GLU A 405 21.54 7.91 12.82
C GLU A 405 20.42 8.75 12.22
N LEU A 406 19.29 8.11 11.86
CA LEU A 406 18.10 8.80 11.38
C LEU A 406 17.55 9.77 12.45
N GLU A 407 17.41 9.34 13.70
CA GLU A 407 16.92 10.18 14.80
C GLU A 407 17.85 11.38 15.05
N ARG A 408 19.16 11.16 15.09
CA ARG A 408 20.16 12.24 15.29
C ARG A 408 20.09 13.28 14.18
N ALA A 409 20.04 12.82 12.93
CA ALA A 409 19.91 13.69 11.78
C ALA A 409 18.58 14.45 11.81
N LEU A 410 17.48 13.78 12.14
CA LEU A 410 16.15 14.39 12.23
C LEU A 410 16.11 15.50 13.28
N ILE A 411 16.69 15.28 14.47
CA ILE A 411 16.82 16.31 15.50
C ILE A 411 17.63 17.50 14.96
N ALA A 412 18.76 17.23 14.31
CA ALA A 412 19.66 18.26 13.82
C ALA A 412 19.03 19.15 12.72
N ILE A 413 18.18 18.59 11.85
CA ILE A 413 17.51 19.34 10.78
C ILE A 413 16.18 19.98 11.21
N THR A 414 15.64 19.66 12.40
CA THR A 414 14.35 20.17 12.87
C THR A 414 14.50 21.33 13.87
N ARG A 415 15.52 21.28 14.73
CA ARG A 415 15.73 22.29 15.79
C ARG A 415 16.00 23.68 15.20
N VAL A 416 15.53 24.71 15.92
CA VAL A 416 15.95 26.10 15.68
C VAL A 416 17.44 26.20 16.00
N ARG A 417 18.23 26.80 15.11
CA ARG A 417 19.60 27.19 15.44
C ARG A 417 19.54 28.40 16.36
N ASP A 418 20.09 28.28 17.57
CA ASP A 418 20.37 29.44 18.40
C ASP A 418 21.42 30.29 17.67
N ALA A 419 21.12 31.58 17.46
CA ALA A 419 22.00 32.53 16.77
C ALA A 419 23.32 32.84 17.54
N ALA A 420 23.61 32.10 18.62
CA ALA A 420 24.68 32.39 19.57
C ALA A 420 25.98 31.58 19.36
N ALA A 421 26.14 30.90 18.22
CA ALA A 421 27.36 30.14 17.90
C ALA A 421 27.87 30.43 16.47
N ALA A 422 27.85 31.72 16.08
CA ALA A 422 28.53 32.22 14.89
C ALA A 422 29.72 33.09 15.30
#